data_AF-A0A8G1A3R2-F1
#
_entry.id   AF-A0A8G1A3R2-F1
#
_cell.length_a   1.000
_cell.length_b   1.000
_cell.length_c   1.000
_cell.angle_alpha   90.00
_cell.angle_beta   90.00
_cell.angle_gamma   90.00
#
_symmetry.space_group_name_H-M   'P 1'
#
loop_
_entity.id
_entity.type
_entity.pdbx_description
1 polymer ?
#
loop_
_entity_poly.entity_id
_entity_poly.type
_entity_poly.pdbx_seq_one_letter_code
_entity_poly.pdbx_strand_id
1 'polypeptide(L)'
;MPEFANPFAGTAYGRKLTDMELVRAIRYMVAAEYEAVQLYQQLAESVENDLAKAVLLDIAEEEIVHAGEFLRLLKELYPEEEAFYREGADEVEELIEGMKKK
;
A
#
# COMPACT_ATOMS: atom_id res chain seq x y z
N MET A 1 0.61 20.05 -12.45
CA MET A 1 0.26 19.38 -11.18
C MET A 1 -0.63 18.22 -11.55
N PRO A 2 -0.25 16.97 -11.23
CA PRO A 2 -0.65 15.86 -12.09
C PRO A 2 -2.02 15.32 -11.71
N GLU A 3 -2.82 14.94 -12.70
CA GLU A 3 -4.24 14.61 -12.56
C GLU A 3 -4.44 13.29 -11.78
N PHE A 4 -5.32 13.31 -10.76
CA PHE A 4 -5.83 12.14 -10.04
C PHE A 4 -6.01 10.97 -11.01
N ALA A 5 -5.07 10.02 -11.04
CA ALA A 5 -5.00 8.91 -11.99
C ALA A 5 -6.28 8.08 -11.89
N ASN A 6 -7.21 8.41 -12.78
CA ASN A 6 -8.64 8.37 -12.58
C ASN A 6 -9.17 6.95 -12.29
N PRO A 7 -9.73 6.63 -11.09
CA PRO A 7 -10.41 5.35 -10.91
C PRO A 7 -11.65 5.29 -11.79
N PHE A 8 -12.50 6.34 -11.76
CA PHE A 8 -13.48 6.78 -12.80
C PHE A 8 -13.85 8.31 -12.69
N ALA A 9 -13.00 9.11 -12.02
CA ALA A 9 -12.97 10.57 -11.76
C ALA A 9 -14.06 11.43 -12.40
N GLY A 10 -15.26 11.25 -11.87
CA GLY A 10 -16.43 12.09 -12.11
C GLY A 10 -17.72 11.28 -12.04
N THR A 11 -17.68 10.00 -12.41
CA THR A 11 -18.84 9.09 -12.42
C THR A 11 -18.45 7.66 -12.05
N ALA A 12 -19.41 6.81 -11.69
CA ALA A 12 -19.14 5.38 -11.55
C ALA A 12 -18.78 4.78 -12.93
N TYR A 13 -18.00 3.70 -12.94
CA TYR A 13 -17.74 2.96 -14.17
C TYR A 13 -19.04 2.53 -14.85
N GLY A 14 -19.05 2.49 -16.18
CA GLY A 14 -20.23 2.13 -16.98
C GLY A 14 -20.79 0.73 -16.72
N ARG A 15 -20.10 -0.08 -15.91
CA ARG A 15 -20.56 -1.36 -15.36
C ARG A 15 -19.94 -1.61 -13.99
N LYS A 16 -20.44 -2.62 -13.27
CA LYS A 16 -19.75 -3.13 -12.09
C LYS A 16 -18.46 -3.87 -12.48
N LEU A 17 -17.47 -3.82 -11.61
CA LEU A 17 -16.26 -4.62 -11.73
C LEU A 17 -16.61 -6.09 -11.52
N THR A 18 -15.89 -6.98 -12.17
CA THR A 18 -15.83 -8.39 -11.78
C THR A 18 -15.03 -8.54 -10.49
N ASP A 19 -15.16 -9.67 -9.80
CA ASP A 19 -14.44 -9.93 -8.55
C ASP A 19 -12.92 -9.79 -8.73
N MET A 20 -12.37 -10.30 -9.82
CA MET A 20 -10.93 -10.18 -10.12
C MET A 20 -10.51 -8.76 -10.50
N GLU A 21 -11.39 -7.97 -11.10
CA GLU A 21 -11.11 -6.54 -11.35
C GLU A 21 -11.11 -5.74 -10.04
N LEU A 22 -11.99 -6.08 -9.10
CA LEU A 22 -11.98 -5.50 -7.75
C LEU A 22 -10.68 -5.84 -7.02
N VAL A 23 -10.26 -7.11 -7.02
CA VAL A 23 -8.98 -7.53 -6.41
C VAL A 23 -7.81 -6.74 -6.99
N ARG A 24 -7.76 -6.57 -8.33
CA ARG A 24 -6.73 -5.75 -8.98
C ARG A 24 -6.79 -4.29 -8.55
N ALA A 25 -7.98 -3.71 -8.44
CA ALA A 25 -8.16 -2.34 -7.99
C ALA A 25 -7.67 -2.15 -6.54
N ILE A 26 -7.96 -3.09 -5.64
CA ILE A 26 -7.47 -3.01 -4.25
C ILE A 26 -5.94 -3.13 -4.18
N ARG A 27 -5.30 -3.96 -5.02
CA ARG A 27 -3.82 -3.99 -5.11
C ARG A 27 -3.24 -2.64 -5.51
N TYR A 28 -3.90 -1.91 -6.42
CA TYR A 28 -3.51 -0.54 -6.74
C TYR A 28 -3.70 0.41 -5.56
N MET A 29 -4.75 0.25 -4.76
CA MET A 29 -4.94 1.09 -3.56
C MET A 29 -3.81 0.84 -2.54
N VAL A 30 -3.41 -0.42 -2.29
CA VAL A 30 -2.23 -0.72 -1.45
C VAL A 30 -0.98 -0.01 -1.97
N ALA A 31 -0.74 -0.03 -3.28
CA ALA A 31 0.40 0.66 -3.87
C ALA A 31 0.32 2.19 -3.72
N ALA A 32 -0.89 2.76 -3.83
CA ALA A 32 -1.12 4.19 -3.65
C ALA A 32 -0.83 4.64 -2.22
N GLU A 33 -1.22 3.85 -1.21
CA GLU A 33 -0.89 4.17 0.18
C GLU A 33 0.62 4.19 0.42
N TYR A 34 1.37 3.20 -0.10
CA TYR A 34 2.83 3.22 0.01
C TYR A 34 3.49 4.36 -0.78
N GLU A 35 2.93 4.77 -1.93
CA GLU A 35 3.37 5.96 -2.64
C GLU A 35 3.16 7.22 -1.78
N ALA A 36 2.00 7.35 -1.12
CA ALA A 36 1.69 8.47 -0.23
C ALA A 36 2.67 8.54 0.95
N VAL A 37 2.92 7.41 1.64
CA VAL A 37 3.94 7.31 2.70
C VAL A 37 5.28 7.85 2.22
N GLN A 38 5.76 7.37 1.07
CA GLN A 38 7.05 7.77 0.51
C GLN A 38 7.10 9.27 0.18
N LEU A 39 6.04 9.81 -0.44
CA LEU A 39 5.95 11.22 -0.80
C LEU A 39 6.00 12.12 0.44
N TYR A 40 5.26 11.77 1.49
CA TYR A 40 5.17 12.57 2.71
C TYR A 40 6.45 12.53 3.52
N GLN A 41 7.02 11.34 3.72
CA GLN A 41 8.29 11.19 4.45
C GLN A 41 9.43 11.93 3.74
N GLN A 42 9.56 11.74 2.43
CA GLN A 42 10.63 12.40 1.65
C GLN A 42 10.47 13.93 1.65
N LEU A 43 9.24 14.44 1.58
CA LEU A 43 9.01 15.89 1.68
C LEU A 43 9.33 16.41 3.08
N ALA A 44 8.95 15.69 4.14
CA ALA A 44 9.27 16.07 5.52
C ALA A 44 10.78 16.16 5.77
N GLU A 45 11.55 15.23 5.19
CA GLU A 45 13.03 15.26 5.21
C GLU A 45 13.63 16.44 4.43
N SER A 46 12.87 17.03 3.49
CA SER A 46 13.35 18.03 2.53
C SER A 46 12.92 19.48 2.85
N VAL A 47 12.29 19.73 3.99
CA VAL A 47 11.81 21.07 4.40
C VAL A 47 12.34 21.44 5.79
N GLU A 48 12.32 22.73 6.13
CA GLU A 48 12.73 23.21 7.47
C GLU A 48 11.54 23.56 8.37
N ASN A 49 10.32 23.63 7.85
CA ASN A 49 9.16 24.04 8.63
C ASN A 49 8.68 22.93 9.58
N ASP A 50 8.83 23.14 10.88
CA ASP A 50 8.52 22.13 11.92
C ASP A 50 7.05 21.68 11.90
N LEU A 51 6.11 22.61 11.67
CA LEU A 51 4.69 22.26 11.59
C LEU A 51 4.42 21.36 10.38
N ALA A 52 5.00 21.67 9.22
CA ALA A 52 4.86 20.84 8.03
C ALA A 52 5.44 19.44 8.23
N LYS A 53 6.62 19.32 8.87
CA LYS A 53 7.22 18.01 9.22
C LYS A 53 6.28 17.19 10.10
N ALA A 54 5.77 17.79 11.17
CA ALA A 54 4.89 17.10 12.11
C ALA A 54 3.64 16.55 11.41
N VAL A 55 2.98 17.39 10.59
CA VAL A 55 1.77 16.98 9.86
C VAL A 55 2.08 15.91 8.81
N LEU A 56 3.15 16.05 8.03
CA LEU A 56 3.51 15.07 6.99
C LEU A 56 3.85 13.70 7.57
N LEU A 57 4.56 13.65 8.70
CA LEU A 57 4.92 12.40 9.35
C LEU A 57 3.71 11.73 10.00
N ASP A 58 2.83 12.51 10.63
CA ASP A 58 1.57 12.00 11.22
C ASP A 58 0.69 11.37 10.14
N ILE A 59 0.47 12.07 9.01
CA ILE A 59 -0.29 11.53 7.87
C ILE A 59 0.40 10.27 7.31
N ALA A 60 1.73 10.25 7.17
CA ALA A 60 2.43 9.08 6.66
C ALA A 60 2.23 7.83 7.54
N GLU A 61 2.10 7.99 8.86
CA GLU A 61 1.78 6.87 9.75
C GLU A 61 0.33 6.38 9.55
N GLU A 62 -0.62 7.28 9.30
CA GLU A 62 -2.01 6.93 8.98
C GLU A 62 -2.12 6.13 7.67
N GLU A 63 -1.37 6.49 6.62
CA GLU A 63 -1.43 5.74 5.35
C GLU A 63 -0.92 4.29 5.48
N ILE A 64 -0.05 4.00 6.45
CA ILE A 64 0.35 2.62 6.77
C ILE A 64 -0.82 1.83 7.36
N VAL A 65 -1.68 2.48 8.16
CA VAL A 65 -2.91 1.87 8.66
C VAL A 65 -3.85 1.56 7.50
N HIS A 66 -4.05 2.50 6.57
CA HIS A 66 -4.87 2.28 5.37
C HIS A 66 -4.34 1.15 4.49
N ALA A 67 -3.02 1.06 4.28
CA ALA A 67 -2.40 -0.06 3.58
C ALA A 67 -2.75 -1.39 4.27
N GLY A 68 -2.72 -1.43 5.61
CA GLY A 68 -3.14 -2.57 6.42
C GLY A 68 -4.60 -2.97 6.23
N GLU A 69 -5.52 -2.01 6.16
CA GLU A 69 -6.94 -2.25 5.89
C GLU A 69 -7.17 -2.91 4.53
N PHE A 70 -6.51 -2.40 3.47
CA PHE A 70 -6.61 -2.96 2.14
C PHE A 70 -5.97 -4.35 2.04
N LEU A 71 -4.84 -4.59 2.70
CA LEU A 71 -4.23 -5.92 2.78
C LEU A 71 -5.14 -6.92 3.47
N ARG A 72 -5.82 -6.53 4.56
CA ARG A 72 -6.83 -7.39 5.20
C ARG A 72 -8.00 -7.67 4.26
N LEU A 73 -8.47 -6.68 3.52
CA LEU A 73 -9.55 -6.86 2.54
C LEU A 73 -9.15 -7.81 1.40
N LEU A 74 -7.91 -7.73 0.89
CA LEU A 74 -7.41 -8.65 -0.14
C LEU A 74 -7.47 -10.10 0.32
N LYS A 75 -7.10 -10.38 1.57
CA LYS A 75 -7.21 -11.73 2.15
C LYS A 75 -8.65 -12.25 2.18
N GLU A 76 -9.63 -11.36 2.33
CA GLU A 76 -11.05 -11.74 2.27
C GLU A 76 -11.50 -12.03 0.83
N LEU A 77 -11.13 -11.16 -0.10
CA LEU A 77 -11.61 -11.20 -1.48
C LEU A 77 -10.90 -12.28 -2.32
N TYR A 78 -9.66 -12.62 -1.98
CA TYR A 78 -8.85 -13.58 -2.73
C TYR A 78 -8.00 -14.45 -1.78
N PRO A 79 -8.63 -15.38 -1.03
CA PRO A 79 -7.96 -16.15 0.02
C PRO A 79 -6.83 -17.05 -0.48
N GLU A 80 -6.87 -17.46 -1.77
CA GLU A 80 -5.81 -18.25 -2.39
C GLU A 80 -4.46 -17.50 -2.45
N GLU A 81 -4.49 -16.16 -2.50
CA GLU A 81 -3.27 -15.34 -2.50
C GLU A 81 -2.52 -15.38 -1.17
N GLU A 82 -3.19 -15.76 -0.07
CA GLU A 82 -2.52 -15.90 1.22
C GLU A 82 -1.47 -17.02 1.23
N ALA A 83 -1.62 -18.06 0.41
CA ALA A 83 -0.62 -19.11 0.29
C ALA A 83 0.72 -18.54 -0.23
N PHE A 84 0.67 -17.68 -1.26
CA PHE A 84 1.85 -17.02 -1.81
C PHE A 84 2.50 -16.06 -0.80
N TYR A 85 1.71 -15.38 0.04
CA TYR A 85 2.27 -14.52 1.08
C TYR A 85 3.04 -15.31 2.15
N ARG A 86 2.55 -16.50 2.51
CA ARG A 86 3.25 -17.38 3.46
C ARG A 86 4.54 -17.92 2.85
N GLU A 87 4.48 -18.39 1.61
CA GLU A 87 5.66 -18.84 0.87
C GLU A 87 6.74 -17.74 0.81
N GLY A 88 6.37 -16.51 0.44
CA GLY A 88 7.31 -15.39 0.42
C GLY A 88 7.86 -15.01 1.80
N ALA A 89 7.10 -15.20 2.88
CA ALA A 89 7.61 -14.99 4.24
C ALA A 89 8.61 -16.08 4.64
N ASP A 90 8.32 -17.34 4.32
CA ASP A 90 9.22 -18.47 4.59
C ASP A 90 10.55 -18.31 3.82
N GLU A 91 10.51 -17.85 2.57
CA GLU A 91 11.72 -17.53 1.78
C GLU A 91 12.62 -16.49 2.49
N VAL A 92 12.03 -15.46 3.12
CA VAL A 92 12.78 -14.45 3.87
C VAL A 92 13.39 -15.03 5.15
N GLU A 93 12.67 -15.90 5.86
CA GLU A 93 13.20 -16.58 7.05
C GLU A 93 14.41 -17.47 6.72
N GLU A 94 14.36 -18.20 5.60
CA GLU A 94 15.51 -18.99 5.12
C GLU A 94 16.75 -18.12 4.88
N LEU A 95 16.57 -16.93 4.28
CA LEU A 95 17.66 -15.97 4.07
C LEU A 95 18.23 -15.45 5.40
N ILE A 96 17.36 -15.12 6.36
CA ILE A 96 17.77 -14.65 7.69
C ILE A 96 18.59 -15.73 8.41
N GLU A 97 18.16 -16.98 8.38
CA GLU A 97 18.92 -18.09 8.95
C GLU A 97 20.29 -18.27 8.28
N GLY A 98 20.33 -18.17 6.96
CA GLY A 98 21.56 -18.23 6.18
C GLY A 98 22.57 -17.15 6.56
N MET A 99 22.09 -15.95 6.93
CA MET A 99 22.94 -14.85 7.41
C MET A 99 23.46 -15.07 8.83
N LYS A 100 22.65 -15.66 9.73
CA LYS A 100 23.06 -15.95 11.13
C LYS A 100 24.08 -17.09 11.24
N LYS A 101 24.16 -17.96 10.22
CA LYS A 101 25.08 -19.11 10.17
C LYS A 101 26.48 -18.74 9.59
N LYS A 102 26.69 -17.48 9.16
CA LYS A 102 27.98 -16.94 8.70
C LYS A 102 28.67 -16.16 9.80
#